data_AF-A0A1H1FFH7-F1
#
_entry.id   AF-A0A1H1FFH7-F1
#
_cell.length_a   1.000
_cell.length_b   1.000
_cell.length_c   1.000
_cell.angle_alpha   90.00
_cell.angle_beta   90.00
_cell.angle_gamma   90.00
#
_symmetry.space_group_name_H-M   'P 1'
#
loop_
_entity.id
_entity.type
_entity.pdbx_description
1 polymer ?
#
loop_
_entity_poly.entity_id
_entity_poly.type
_entity_poly.pdbx_seq_one_letter_code
_entity_poly.pdbx_strand_id
1 'polypeptide(L)'
;MTNQSIGQLTGSLIGSKGSLTMPARPAGLQCSPSVASDAARQLLGFFRKGDAEDPDTYVAGLAAVLAKYPPDVVRAVAGPYGIAGKTKFLPTLSEVRDACEEAMRPRYEAAAREAERKRIEAQLEERRKWQEGQKLADPQRIKRVRDKFDADMVAIDIATGYRKPRWEAREAGTIPPIGPEHADDLARLMATPSMSGRSA
;
A
#
# COMPACT_ATOMS: atom_id res chain seq x y z
N MET A 1 21.08 -44.22 -41.31
CA MET A 1 21.06 -43.75 -39.90
C MET A 1 20.97 -42.24 -39.94
N THR A 2 19.77 -41.72 -39.66
CA THR A 2 19.33 -40.34 -39.87
C THR A 2 19.58 -39.51 -38.62
N ASN A 3 20.45 -38.49 -38.71
CA ASN A 3 20.65 -37.54 -37.62
C ASN A 3 19.69 -36.36 -37.76
N GLN A 4 18.93 -36.15 -36.70
CA GLN A 4 17.79 -35.27 -36.59
C GLN A 4 18.18 -33.80 -36.39
N SER A 5 17.30 -32.97 -36.95
CA SER A 5 17.29 -31.52 -36.99
C SER A 5 17.34 -30.87 -35.60
N ILE A 6 18.26 -29.93 -35.41
CA ILE A 6 18.29 -29.01 -34.27
C ILE A 6 17.22 -27.94 -34.51
N GLY A 7 16.09 -28.12 -33.83
CA GLY A 7 14.96 -27.20 -33.88
C GLY A 7 15.32 -25.80 -33.35
N GLN A 8 14.96 -24.79 -34.14
CA GLN A 8 15.03 -23.39 -33.79
C GLN A 8 14.04 -23.07 -32.67
N LEU A 9 14.55 -22.68 -31.50
CA LEU A 9 13.77 -22.06 -30.42
C LEU A 9 13.94 -20.54 -30.50
N THR A 10 13.34 -19.91 -31.51
CA THR A 10 13.11 -18.45 -31.49
C THR A 10 11.85 -18.17 -30.69
N GLY A 11 12.02 -18.11 -29.37
CA GLY A 11 11.01 -17.66 -28.43
C GLY A 11 10.55 -16.26 -28.79
N SER A 12 9.33 -16.19 -29.32
CA SER A 12 8.58 -14.98 -29.60
C SER A 12 8.27 -14.25 -28.29
N LEU A 13 9.14 -13.31 -27.90
CA LEU A 13 8.89 -12.32 -26.85
C LEU A 13 7.94 -11.26 -27.41
N ILE A 14 6.66 -11.62 -27.59
CA ILE A 14 5.58 -10.65 -27.70
C ILE A 14 5.40 -10.08 -26.30
N GLY A 15 6.18 -9.03 -26.01
CA GLY A 15 5.98 -8.18 -24.85
C GLY A 15 4.55 -7.64 -24.95
N SER A 16 3.66 -8.17 -24.10
CA SER A 16 2.35 -7.58 -23.91
C SER A 16 2.61 -6.11 -23.58
N LYS A 17 2.09 -5.21 -24.42
CA LYS A 17 2.01 -3.80 -24.09
C LYS A 17 1.24 -3.74 -22.79
N GLY A 18 1.97 -3.64 -21.68
CA GLY A 18 1.40 -3.36 -20.38
C GLY A 18 0.63 -2.07 -20.59
N SER A 19 -0.69 -2.18 -20.63
CA SER A 19 -1.57 -1.04 -20.56
C SER A 19 -1.09 -0.28 -19.35
N LEU A 20 -0.42 0.85 -19.58
CA LEU A 20 0.02 1.77 -18.54
C LEU A 20 -1.28 2.21 -17.89
N THR A 21 -1.71 1.44 -16.90
CA THR A 21 -2.88 1.70 -16.11
C THR A 21 -2.47 2.92 -15.33
N MET A 22 -2.82 4.09 -15.86
CA MET A 22 -2.46 5.36 -15.28
C MET A 22 -2.91 5.33 -13.82
N PRO A 23 -2.01 5.63 -12.87
CA PRO A 23 -2.36 5.59 -11.46
C PRO A 23 -3.60 6.47 -11.26
N ALA A 24 -4.56 5.94 -10.48
CA ALA A 24 -5.81 6.65 -10.20
C ALA A 24 -5.49 8.07 -9.76
N ARG A 25 -6.09 9.04 -10.45
CA ARG A 25 -5.83 10.46 -10.20
C ARG A 25 -6.13 10.77 -8.73
N PRO A 26 -5.24 11.45 -8.00
CA PRO A 26 -5.47 11.75 -6.59
C PRO A 26 -6.75 12.60 -6.47
N ALA A 27 -7.78 12.01 -5.87
CA ALA A 27 -9.05 12.69 -5.62
C ALA A 27 -8.80 13.73 -4.51
N GLY A 28 -8.90 15.03 -4.84
CA GLY A 28 -8.87 16.07 -3.81
C GLY A 28 -8.31 17.43 -4.20
N LEU A 29 -7.70 17.60 -5.37
CA LEU A 29 -7.18 18.90 -5.81
C LEU A 29 -7.73 19.27 -7.19
N GLN A 30 -9.04 19.46 -7.30
CA GLN A 30 -9.61 20.13 -8.48
C GLN A 30 -9.62 21.63 -8.22
N CYS A 31 -9.29 22.45 -9.22
CA CYS A 31 -9.40 23.90 -9.06
C CYS A 31 -10.87 24.34 -9.14
N SER A 32 -11.19 25.46 -8.48
CA SER A 32 -12.52 26.05 -8.63
C SER A 32 -12.70 26.57 -10.06
N PRO A 33 -13.92 26.51 -10.61
CA PRO A 33 -14.17 26.95 -11.99
C PRO A 33 -13.82 28.41 -12.23
N SER A 34 -13.90 29.26 -11.19
CA SER A 34 -13.47 30.67 -11.26
C SER A 34 -11.96 30.79 -11.56
N VAL A 35 -11.12 30.10 -10.79
CA VAL A 35 -9.67 30.11 -10.97
C VAL A 35 -9.27 29.54 -12.33
N ALA A 36 -9.96 28.50 -12.80
CA ALA A 36 -9.74 27.94 -14.13
C ALA A 36 -10.06 28.96 -15.24
N SER A 37 -11.14 29.72 -15.09
CA SER A 37 -11.53 30.75 -16.05
C SER A 37 -10.59 31.96 -16.06
N ASP A 38 -10.09 32.38 -14.89
CA ASP A 38 -9.12 33.48 -14.79
C ASP A 38 -7.78 33.09 -15.44
N ALA A 39 -7.31 31.86 -15.20
CA ALA A 39 -6.12 31.33 -15.83
C ALA A 39 -6.28 31.19 -17.36
N ALA A 40 -7.47 30.78 -17.82
CA ALA A 40 -7.78 30.70 -19.26
C ALA A 40 -7.75 32.08 -19.93
N ARG A 41 -8.32 33.11 -19.27
CA ARG A 41 -8.26 34.51 -19.74
C ARG A 41 -6.82 35.03 -19.76
N GLN A 42 -6.03 34.70 -18.75
CA GLN A 42 -4.62 35.06 -18.68
C GLN A 42 -3.83 34.43 -19.83
N LEU A 43 -4.07 33.15 -20.13
CA LEU A 43 -3.41 32.43 -21.21
C LEU A 43 -3.71 33.06 -22.57
N LEU A 44 -4.98 33.39 -22.83
CA LEU A 44 -5.39 34.09 -24.05
C LEU A 44 -4.72 35.47 -24.19
N GLY A 45 -4.44 36.15 -23.06
CA GLY A 45 -3.74 37.43 -23.04
C GLY A 45 -2.29 37.39 -23.55
N PHE A 46 -1.64 36.22 -23.59
CA PHE A 46 -0.31 36.08 -24.19
C PHE A 46 -0.33 36.00 -25.72
N PHE A 47 -1.49 35.76 -26.32
CA PHE A 47 -1.65 35.63 -27.77
C PHE A 47 -2.33 36.88 -28.37
N ARG A 48 -2.16 37.08 -29.68
CA ARG A 48 -2.76 38.23 -30.36
C ARG A 48 -4.27 37.98 -30.51
N LYS A 49 -5.07 39.05 -30.36
CA LYS A 49 -6.55 38.98 -30.46
C LYS A 49 -7.08 38.45 -31.81
N GLY A 50 -6.25 38.41 -32.86
CA GLY A 50 -6.65 37.93 -34.18
C GLY A 50 -6.53 36.41 -34.38
N ASP A 51 -5.94 35.68 -33.44
CA ASP A 51 -5.70 34.23 -33.60
C ASP A 51 -6.89 33.36 -33.14
N ALA A 52 -7.87 33.94 -32.43
CA ALA A 52 -9.07 33.25 -31.97
C ALA A 52 -10.31 33.82 -32.66
N GLU A 53 -11.04 32.97 -33.38
CA GLU A 53 -12.32 33.34 -34.00
C GLU A 53 -13.39 33.63 -32.93
N ASP A 54 -13.43 32.80 -31.86
CA ASP A 54 -14.35 32.95 -30.72
C ASP A 54 -13.63 32.83 -29.36
N PRO A 55 -13.18 33.95 -28.77
CA PRO A 55 -12.41 33.92 -27.52
C PRO A 55 -13.22 33.41 -26.33
N ASP A 56 -14.52 33.70 -26.25
CA ASP A 56 -15.38 33.29 -25.14
C ASP A 56 -15.59 31.77 -25.12
N THR A 57 -15.84 31.17 -26.29
CA THR A 57 -15.97 29.72 -26.45
C THR A 57 -14.66 29.01 -26.12
N TYR A 58 -13.53 29.56 -26.57
CA TYR A 58 -12.22 29.01 -26.26
C TYR A 58 -11.92 29.05 -24.76
N VAL A 59 -12.20 30.17 -24.08
CA VAL A 59 -12.03 30.31 -22.62
C VAL A 59 -12.92 29.33 -21.86
N ALA A 60 -14.17 29.12 -22.29
CA ALA A 60 -15.07 28.15 -21.67
C ALA A 60 -14.56 26.71 -21.80
N GLY A 61 -14.09 26.32 -22.99
CA GLY A 61 -13.49 25.01 -23.23
C GLY A 61 -12.20 24.81 -22.43
N LEU A 62 -11.35 25.83 -22.40
CA LEU A 62 -10.09 25.81 -21.66
C LEU A 62 -10.32 25.72 -20.14
N ALA A 63 -11.26 26.48 -19.60
CA ALA A 63 -11.65 26.42 -18.20
C ALA A 63 -12.19 25.02 -17.83
N ALA A 64 -12.97 24.38 -18.70
CA ALA A 64 -13.47 23.02 -18.47
C ALA A 64 -12.35 21.96 -18.43
N VAL A 65 -11.29 22.14 -19.22
CA VAL A 65 -10.10 21.27 -19.17
C VAL A 65 -9.31 21.54 -17.89
N LEU A 66 -9.00 22.80 -17.60
CA LEU A 66 -8.20 23.22 -16.44
C LEU A 66 -8.87 22.89 -15.10
N ALA A 67 -10.21 22.92 -15.03
CA ALA A 67 -10.99 22.52 -13.84
C ALA A 67 -10.66 21.11 -13.34
N LYS A 68 -10.22 20.22 -14.23
CA LYS A 68 -9.84 18.85 -13.88
C LYS A 68 -8.48 18.76 -13.18
N TYR A 69 -7.65 19.80 -13.30
CA TYR A 69 -6.28 19.84 -12.80
C TYR A 69 -6.19 20.68 -11.52
N PRO A 70 -5.16 20.44 -10.69
CA PRO A 70 -4.94 21.20 -9.47
C PRO A 70 -4.45 22.62 -9.76
N PRO A 71 -4.76 23.61 -8.89
CA PRO A 71 -4.53 25.02 -9.17
C PRO A 71 -3.05 25.38 -9.36
N ASP A 72 -2.13 24.63 -8.76
CA ASP A 72 -0.70 24.84 -8.92
C ASP A 72 -0.20 24.43 -10.32
N VAL A 73 -0.73 23.33 -10.86
CA VAL A 73 -0.45 22.88 -12.23
C VAL A 73 -1.06 23.84 -13.23
N VAL A 74 -2.29 24.30 -12.98
CA VAL A 74 -2.93 25.32 -13.82
C VAL A 74 -2.08 26.59 -13.88
N ARG A 75 -1.56 27.08 -12.75
CA ARG A 75 -0.66 28.25 -12.72
C ARG A 75 0.66 28.00 -13.43
N ALA A 76 1.23 26.80 -13.32
CA ALA A 76 2.47 26.45 -14.01
C ALA A 76 2.30 26.41 -15.53
N VAL A 77 1.18 25.87 -16.01
CA VAL A 77 0.89 25.74 -17.46
C VAL A 77 0.42 27.07 -18.07
N ALA A 78 -0.42 27.83 -17.34
CA ALA A 78 -0.94 29.12 -17.79
C ALA A 78 0.03 30.30 -17.58
N GLY A 79 1.19 30.06 -16.94
CA GLY A 79 2.22 31.09 -16.77
C GLY A 79 2.98 31.42 -18.06
N PRO A 80 3.79 32.49 -18.07
CA PRO A 80 4.57 32.91 -19.24
C PRO A 80 5.62 31.88 -19.67
N TYR A 81 6.14 31.09 -18.73
CA TYR A 81 7.09 30.00 -18.98
C TYR A 81 6.41 28.65 -19.27
N GLY A 82 5.07 28.63 -19.27
CA GLY A 82 4.26 27.45 -19.54
C GLY A 82 4.08 27.22 -21.04
N ILE A 83 2.82 27.00 -21.45
CA ILE A 83 2.53 26.68 -22.86
C ILE A 83 2.82 27.86 -23.80
N ALA A 84 2.62 29.10 -23.33
CA ALA A 84 2.90 30.31 -24.10
C ALA A 84 4.38 30.47 -24.47
N GLY A 85 5.29 29.88 -23.68
CA GLY A 85 6.72 29.87 -24.01
C GLY A 85 7.11 28.77 -25.01
N LYS A 86 6.26 27.76 -25.21
CA LYS A 86 6.53 26.60 -26.08
C LYS A 86 5.94 26.79 -27.48
N THR A 87 4.79 27.44 -27.60
CA THR A 87 4.09 27.61 -28.89
C THR A 87 4.03 29.08 -29.31
N LYS A 88 4.26 29.33 -30.61
CA LYS A 88 4.15 30.68 -31.18
C LYS A 88 2.68 31.08 -31.47
N PHE A 89 1.83 30.08 -31.71
CA PHE A 89 0.43 30.24 -32.07
C PHE A 89 -0.47 29.77 -30.92
N LEU A 90 -1.75 30.13 -31.01
CA LEU A 90 -2.78 29.74 -30.05
C LEU A 90 -2.82 28.20 -29.91
N PRO A 91 -2.55 27.67 -28.70
CA PRO A 91 -2.50 26.23 -28.51
C PRO A 91 -3.90 25.62 -28.59
N THR A 92 -3.96 24.40 -29.11
CA THR A 92 -5.18 23.59 -29.12
C THR A 92 -5.51 23.10 -27.69
N LEU A 93 -6.79 22.78 -27.44
CA LEU A 93 -7.21 22.21 -26.15
C LEU A 93 -6.48 20.89 -25.82
N SER A 94 -6.10 20.12 -26.84
CA SER A 94 -5.28 18.91 -26.69
C SER A 94 -3.88 19.22 -26.21
N GLU A 95 -3.21 20.23 -26.76
CA GLU A 95 -1.84 20.60 -26.34
C GLU A 95 -1.84 21.13 -24.90
N VAL A 96 -2.86 21.89 -24.51
CA VAL A 96 -3.01 22.33 -23.11
C VAL A 96 -3.17 21.13 -22.19
N ARG A 97 -4.04 20.17 -22.55
CA ARG A 97 -4.23 18.95 -21.78
C ARG A 97 -2.92 18.19 -21.62
N ASP A 98 -2.18 18.00 -22.70
CA ASP A 98 -0.93 17.25 -22.71
C ASP A 98 0.15 17.98 -21.87
N ALA A 99 0.20 19.31 -21.92
CA ALA A 99 1.08 20.11 -21.04
C ALA A 99 0.70 19.99 -19.56
N CYS A 100 -0.60 19.93 -19.23
CA CYS A 100 -1.07 19.68 -17.88
C CYS A 100 -0.74 18.26 -17.40
N GLU A 101 -0.85 17.25 -18.25
CA GLU A 101 -0.41 15.88 -17.93
C GLU A 101 1.10 15.81 -17.70
N GLU A 102 1.90 16.48 -18.52
CA GLU A 102 3.35 16.56 -18.35
C GLU A 102 3.72 17.21 -17.00
N ALA A 103 3.06 18.30 -16.63
CA ALA A 103 3.26 18.96 -15.34
C ALA A 103 2.77 18.13 -14.15
N MET A 104 1.81 17.21 -14.36
CA MET A 104 1.34 16.26 -13.34
C MET A 104 2.28 15.06 -13.16
N ARG A 105 3.14 14.75 -14.13
CA ARG A 105 4.04 13.58 -14.12
C ARG A 105 4.86 13.44 -12.82
N PRO A 106 5.51 14.50 -12.27
CA PRO A 106 6.25 14.38 -11.02
C PRO A 106 5.38 13.97 -9.82
N ARG A 107 4.09 14.37 -9.82
CA ARG A 107 3.14 14.00 -8.76
C ARG A 107 2.75 12.54 -8.85
N TYR A 108 2.50 12.04 -10.06
CA TYR A 108 2.22 10.62 -10.27
C TYR A 108 3.43 9.76 -9.88
N GLU A 109 4.63 10.18 -10.24
CA GLU A 109 5.87 9.49 -9.85
C GLU A 109 6.09 9.50 -8.33
N ALA A 110 5.79 10.61 -7.65
CA ALA A 110 5.85 10.67 -6.19
C ALA A 110 4.84 9.71 -5.53
N ALA A 111 3.58 9.74 -5.98
CA ALA A 111 2.54 8.85 -5.46
C ALA A 111 2.86 7.36 -5.72
N ALA A 112 3.41 7.04 -6.90
CA ALA A 112 3.86 5.68 -7.22
C ALA A 112 5.00 5.23 -6.31
N ARG A 113 5.99 6.10 -6.05
CA ARG A 113 7.10 5.82 -5.11
C ARG A 113 6.60 5.60 -3.69
N GLU A 114 5.62 6.37 -3.23
CA GLU A 114 5.01 6.17 -1.90
C GLU A 114 4.23 4.86 -1.81
N ALA A 115 3.46 4.52 -2.85
CA ALA A 115 2.73 3.26 -2.90
C ALA A 115 3.68 2.06 -2.87
N GLU A 116 4.79 2.14 -3.61
CA GLU A 116 5.81 1.09 -3.61
C GLU A 116 6.50 0.96 -2.25
N ARG A 117 6.85 2.09 -1.60
CA ARG A 117 7.40 2.09 -0.24
C ARG A 117 6.49 1.38 0.75
N LYS A 118 5.19 1.68 0.71
CA LYS A 118 4.19 1.02 1.59
C LYS A 118 4.10 -0.48 1.34
N ARG A 119 4.17 -0.91 0.06
CA ARG A 119 4.17 -2.34 -0.29
C ARG A 119 5.41 -3.06 0.25
N ILE A 120 6.59 -2.47 0.04
CA ILE A 120 7.85 -3.02 0.54
C ILE A 120 7.84 -3.09 2.06
N GLU A 121 7.37 -2.03 2.74
CA GLU A 121 7.26 -2.00 4.19
C GLU A 121 6.34 -3.10 4.73
N ALA A 122 5.17 -3.30 4.11
CA ALA A 122 4.26 -4.37 4.47
C ALA A 122 4.91 -5.76 4.29
N GLN A 123 5.63 -5.99 3.19
CA GLN A 123 6.35 -7.24 2.95
C GLN A 123 7.47 -7.48 3.98
N LEU A 124 8.20 -6.42 4.36
CA LEU A 124 9.26 -6.52 5.38
C LEU A 124 8.67 -6.79 6.77
N GLU A 125 7.54 -6.18 7.11
CA GLU A 125 6.86 -6.42 8.39
C GLU A 125 6.33 -7.85 8.47
N GLU A 126 5.73 -8.36 7.40
CA GLU A 126 5.29 -9.76 7.31
C GLU A 126 6.47 -10.72 7.49
N ARG A 127 7.59 -10.48 6.78
CA ARG A 127 8.83 -11.24 6.99
C ARG A 127 9.34 -11.14 8.43
N ARG A 128 9.28 -9.97 9.04
CA ARG A 128 9.71 -9.76 10.44
C ARG A 128 8.87 -10.60 11.39
N LYS A 129 7.55 -10.58 11.25
CA LYS A 129 6.61 -11.39 12.06
C LYS A 129 6.86 -12.90 11.87
N TRP A 130 7.08 -13.34 10.64
CA TRP A 130 7.43 -14.73 10.35
C TRP A 130 8.74 -15.15 11.03
N GLN A 131 9.77 -14.32 10.93
CA GLN A 131 11.06 -14.58 11.59
C GLN A 131 10.94 -14.57 13.11
N GLU A 132 10.13 -13.68 13.69
CA GLU A 132 9.85 -13.67 15.13
C GLU A 132 9.11 -14.94 15.57
N GLY A 133 8.13 -15.39 14.79
CA GLY A 133 7.46 -16.68 14.99
C GLY A 133 8.44 -17.85 14.92
N GLN A 134 9.36 -17.87 13.94
CA GLN A 134 10.40 -18.90 13.85
C GLN A 134 11.39 -18.87 15.01
N LYS A 135 11.80 -17.69 15.48
CA LYS A 135 12.64 -17.55 16.68
C LYS A 135 11.94 -18.00 17.97
N LEU A 136 10.60 -17.98 17.99
CA LEU A 136 9.81 -18.56 19.07
C LEU A 136 9.76 -20.09 18.96
N ALA A 137 9.75 -20.62 17.73
CA ALA A 137 9.76 -22.04 17.41
C ALA A 137 11.17 -22.69 17.46
N ASP A 138 12.21 -21.98 17.87
CA ASP A 138 13.56 -22.52 18.00
C ASP A 138 13.60 -23.69 19.02
N PRO A 139 13.96 -24.92 18.61
CA PRO A 139 13.97 -26.09 19.48
C PRO A 139 14.84 -25.92 20.73
N GLN A 140 15.97 -25.22 20.63
CA GLN A 140 16.85 -25.01 21.78
C GLN A 140 16.26 -24.02 22.79
N ARG A 141 15.52 -23.02 22.31
CA ARG A 141 14.76 -22.11 23.18
C ARG A 141 13.61 -22.84 23.86
N ILE A 142 12.83 -23.62 23.11
CA ILE A 142 11.74 -24.43 23.67
C ILE A 142 12.28 -25.37 24.75
N LYS A 143 13.41 -26.03 24.49
CA LYS A 143 14.08 -26.89 25.48
C LYS A 143 14.49 -26.10 26.73
N ARG A 144 15.14 -24.94 26.61
CA ARG A 144 15.52 -24.10 27.75
C ARG A 144 14.33 -23.64 28.59
N VAL A 145 13.23 -23.25 27.94
CA VAL A 145 11.99 -22.85 28.64
C VAL A 145 11.39 -24.05 29.38
N ARG A 146 11.36 -25.22 28.74
CA ARG A 146 10.90 -26.48 29.35
C ARG A 146 11.78 -26.88 30.54
N ASP A 147 13.10 -26.92 30.37
CA ASP A 147 14.05 -27.28 31.42
C ASP A 147 13.92 -26.36 32.64
N LYS A 148 13.72 -25.05 32.40
CA LYS A 148 13.48 -24.09 33.48
C LYS A 148 12.14 -24.34 34.19
N PHE A 149 11.07 -24.59 33.42
CA PHE A 149 9.76 -24.88 33.99
C PHE A 149 9.79 -26.17 34.82
N ASP A 150 10.46 -27.22 34.33
CA ASP A 150 10.66 -28.47 35.05
C ASP A 150 11.46 -28.24 36.34
N ALA A 151 12.49 -27.39 36.32
CA ALA A 151 13.25 -27.02 37.52
C ALA A 151 12.43 -26.22 38.55
N ASP A 152 11.66 -25.22 38.09
CA ASP A 152 10.79 -24.42 38.95
C ASP A 152 9.70 -25.30 39.60
N MET A 153 9.14 -26.25 38.84
CA MET A 153 8.17 -27.24 39.34
C MET A 153 8.79 -28.15 40.41
N VAL A 154 10.00 -28.66 40.19
CA VAL A 154 10.73 -29.45 41.20
C VAL A 154 10.98 -28.64 42.47
N ALA A 155 11.34 -27.36 42.34
CA ALA A 155 11.55 -26.48 43.50
C ALA A 155 10.25 -26.28 44.31
N ILE A 156 9.12 -26.13 43.63
CA ILE A 156 7.79 -26.02 44.26
C ILE A 156 7.42 -27.33 44.98
N ASP A 157 7.63 -28.48 44.34
CA ASP A 157 7.35 -29.81 44.93
C ASP A 157 8.19 -30.04 46.20
N ILE A 158 9.47 -29.66 46.17
CA ILE A 158 10.36 -29.70 47.36
C ILE A 158 9.83 -28.78 48.47
N ALA A 159 9.43 -27.55 48.14
CA ALA A 159 8.96 -26.57 49.11
C ALA A 159 7.61 -26.92 49.74
N THR A 160 6.72 -27.57 48.99
CA THR A 160 5.37 -27.95 49.45
C THR A 160 5.31 -29.33 50.09
N GLY A 161 6.41 -30.08 50.08
CA GLY A 161 6.46 -31.46 50.61
C GLY A 161 5.69 -32.48 49.76
N TYR A 162 5.28 -32.09 48.54
CA TYR A 162 4.53 -32.95 47.62
C TYR A 162 5.51 -33.88 46.90
N ARG A 163 5.66 -35.09 47.41
CA ARG A 163 6.75 -36.01 47.06
C ARG A 163 6.53 -36.84 45.78
N LYS A 164 5.61 -36.45 44.90
CA LYS A 164 5.41 -37.13 43.61
C LYS A 164 5.23 -36.11 42.49
N PRO A 165 6.06 -36.18 41.42
CA PRO A 165 5.83 -35.42 40.21
C PRO A 165 4.40 -35.61 39.71
N ARG A 166 3.73 -34.52 39.33
CA ARG A 166 2.34 -34.54 38.87
C ARG A 166 2.07 -35.54 37.73
N TRP A 167 3.07 -35.80 36.88
CA TRP A 167 2.95 -36.77 35.79
C TRP A 167 2.92 -38.23 36.30
N GLU A 168 3.66 -38.57 37.36
CA GLU A 168 3.57 -39.88 38.03
C GLU A 168 2.25 -40.06 38.76
N ALA A 169 1.66 -38.99 39.31
CA ALA A 169 0.34 -39.06 39.92
C ALA A 169 -0.79 -39.26 38.88
N ARG A 170 -0.52 -38.95 37.61
CA ARG A 170 -1.40 -39.21 36.45
C ARG A 170 -1.30 -40.67 36.01
N GLU A 171 -0.09 -41.24 35.99
CA GLU A 171 0.13 -42.67 35.71
C GLU A 171 -0.33 -43.57 36.86
N ALA A 172 -0.22 -43.12 38.11
CA ALA A 172 -0.70 -43.83 39.30
C ALA A 172 -2.22 -43.71 39.54
N GLY A 173 -2.97 -43.08 38.62
CA GLY A 173 -4.43 -42.90 38.72
C GLY A 173 -4.90 -42.10 39.95
N THR A 174 -4.00 -41.36 40.59
CA THR A 174 -4.25 -40.64 41.86
C THR A 174 -4.75 -39.22 41.62
N ILE A 175 -4.47 -38.64 40.44
CA ILE A 175 -5.16 -37.44 39.96
C ILE A 175 -6.43 -37.93 39.27
N PRO A 176 -7.64 -37.57 39.75
CA PRO A 176 -8.85 -37.90 39.03
C PRO A 176 -8.73 -37.35 37.61
N PRO A 177 -9.14 -38.11 36.58
CA PRO A 177 -9.28 -37.54 35.25
C PRO A 177 -10.08 -36.24 35.41
N ILE A 178 -9.69 -35.18 34.70
CA ILE A 178 -10.50 -33.97 34.61
C ILE A 178 -11.84 -34.46 34.08
N GLY A 179 -12.81 -34.63 34.97
CA GLY A 179 -14.10 -35.16 34.62
C GLY A 179 -14.76 -34.19 33.64
N PRO A 180 -15.73 -34.67 32.84
CA PRO A 180 -16.46 -33.82 31.91
C PRO A 180 -17.04 -32.57 32.59
N GLU A 181 -17.26 -32.60 33.91
CA GLU A 181 -17.70 -31.45 34.72
C GLU A 181 -16.78 -30.21 34.68
N HIS A 182 -15.48 -30.34 34.34
CA HIS A 182 -14.55 -29.21 34.26
C HIS A 182 -14.19 -28.80 32.82
N ALA A 183 -14.71 -29.51 31.82
CA ALA A 183 -14.53 -29.14 30.41
C ALA A 183 -15.19 -27.78 30.11
N ASP A 184 -16.33 -27.51 30.74
CA ASP A 184 -17.06 -26.24 30.61
C ASP A 184 -16.33 -25.06 31.28
N ASP A 185 -15.62 -25.29 32.38
CA ASP A 185 -14.82 -24.25 33.05
C ASP A 185 -13.59 -23.86 32.22
N LEU A 186 -12.94 -24.84 31.56
CA LEU A 186 -11.87 -24.57 30.61
C LEU A 186 -12.37 -23.87 29.35
N ALA A 187 -13.56 -24.24 28.84
CA ALA A 187 -14.18 -23.53 27.73
C ALA A 187 -14.52 -22.07 28.11
N ARG A 188 -14.97 -21.81 29.35
CA ARG A 188 -15.22 -20.45 29.87
C ARG A 188 -13.94 -19.63 30.05
N LEU A 189 -12.85 -20.24 30.52
CA LEU A 189 -11.55 -19.59 30.67
C LEU A 189 -10.89 -19.29 29.32
N MET A 190 -11.09 -20.15 28.32
CA MET A 190 -10.60 -19.94 26.95
C MET A 190 -11.50 -18.97 26.16
N ALA A 191 -12.77 -18.83 26.55
CA ALA A 191 -13.73 -17.89 25.97
C ALA A 191 -13.67 -16.49 26.59
N THR A 192 -12.70 -16.18 27.47
CA THR A 192 -12.55 -14.80 27.95
C THR A 192 -12.26 -13.88 26.75
N PRO A 193 -13.14 -12.90 26.45
CA PRO A 193 -12.92 -12.01 25.33
C PRO A 193 -11.66 -11.19 25.62
N SER A 194 -10.71 -11.26 24.69
CA SER A 194 -9.59 -10.33 24.58
C SER A 194 -10.09 -8.91 24.81
N MET A 195 -9.82 -8.36 26.00
CA MET A 195 -10.07 -6.95 26.34
C MET A 195 -9.03 -6.08 25.64
N SER A 196 -9.01 -6.10 24.31
CA SER A 196 -8.34 -5.12 23.46
C SER A 196 -9.38 -4.10 23.01
N GLY A 197 -9.84 -3.27 23.94
CA GLY A 197 -10.92 -2.32 23.67
C GLY A 197 -11.20 -1.34 24.80
N ARG A 198 -10.17 -0.64 25.31
CA ARG A 198 -10.37 0.67 25.94
C ARG A 198 -9.34 1.65 25.41
N SER A 199 -9.76 2.33 24.35
CA SER A 199 -9.23 3.61 23.90
C SER A 199 -9.55 4.69 24.94
N ALA A 200 -8.54 5.47 25.32
CA ALA A 200 -8.68 6.85 25.74
C ALA A 200 -7.92 7.71 24.71
#